data_AF-U9SZY4-F1
#
_entry.id   AF-U9SZY4-F1
#
_cell.length_a   1.000
_cell.length_b   1.000
_cell.length_c   1.000
_cell.angle_alpha   90.00
_cell.angle_beta   90.00
_cell.angle_gamma   90.00
#
_symmetry.space_group_name_H-M   'P 1'
#
loop_
_entity.id
_entity.type
_entity.pdbx_description
1 polymer ?
#
loop_
_entity_poly.entity_id
_entity_poly.type
_entity_poly.pdbx_seq_one_letter_code
_entity_poly.pdbx_strand_id
1 'polypeptide(L)'
;MVWLQQGPLFYNENEGWTRLSYKKVTLKFLYDSADEFINKAESYLDREVCYGISQNPDTKDYILIFSYDYLKCRCKKCGNSNRYYNWCQPCQINYLTNNFTNWTSGNERIDNFIQEKQLKYNSDIVFEWIPYDKFIDINEIGECGLTMAIWKDGPLSYDTQYNKGWMRRSYEKVTLKFSYDSENITDEFINKVESFLLAGQCYGISKTPENIVKDVVRNMRIIIITVLIGVNYVE
;
A
#
# COMPACT_ATOMS: atom_id res chain seq x y z
N MET A 1 -6.15 25.75 7.02
CA MET A 1 -7.58 25.39 7.14
C MET A 1 -8.31 26.62 7.64
N VAL A 2 -9.46 26.96 7.06
CA VAL A 2 -10.23 28.16 7.40
C VAL A 2 -11.71 27.80 7.45
N TRP A 3 -12.51 28.60 8.16
CA TRP A 3 -13.96 28.44 8.23
C TRP A 3 -14.63 29.48 7.32
N LEU A 4 -15.53 29.04 6.44
CA LEU A 4 -16.37 29.96 5.67
C LEU A 4 -17.57 30.37 6.52
N GLN A 5 -17.67 31.66 6.85
CA GLN A 5 -18.84 32.19 7.59
C GLN A 5 -20.16 31.90 6.86
N GLN A 6 -20.19 32.05 5.53
CA GLN A 6 -21.39 31.80 4.72
C GLN A 6 -21.38 30.47 3.94
N GLY A 7 -20.44 29.56 4.21
CA GLY A 7 -20.48 28.19 3.68
C GLY A 7 -20.53 28.00 2.15
N PRO A 8 -20.43 26.75 1.66
CA PRO A 8 -20.87 26.42 0.30
C PRO A 8 -22.41 26.40 0.20
N LEU A 9 -22.91 26.66 -1.00
CA LEU A 9 -24.32 26.52 -1.35
C LEU A 9 -24.61 25.06 -1.70
N PHE A 10 -25.73 24.53 -1.24
CA PHE A 10 -26.20 23.19 -1.61
C PHE A 10 -27.72 23.20 -1.77
N TYR A 11 -28.23 22.26 -2.56
CA TYR A 11 -29.66 22.11 -2.79
C TYR A 11 -30.24 21.11 -1.78
N ASN A 12 -31.29 21.52 -1.09
CA ASN A 12 -32.12 20.67 -0.24
C ASN A 12 -33.50 20.56 -0.89
N GLU A 13 -33.99 19.34 -1.11
CA GLU A 13 -35.29 19.11 -1.76
C GLU A 13 -36.46 19.78 -1.02
N ASN A 14 -36.35 19.96 0.30
CA ASN A 14 -37.40 20.55 1.13
C ASN A 14 -37.28 22.07 1.30
N GLU A 15 -36.07 22.63 1.19
CA GLU A 15 -35.77 24.03 1.56
C GLU A 15 -35.20 24.86 0.40
N GLY A 16 -34.94 24.24 -0.76
CA GLY A 16 -34.26 24.87 -1.89
C GLY A 16 -32.77 25.07 -1.62
N TRP A 17 -32.18 26.11 -2.22
CA TRP A 17 -30.76 26.41 -2.07
C TRP A 17 -30.46 27.04 -0.72
N THR A 18 -29.66 26.36 0.10
CA THR A 18 -29.26 26.84 1.42
C THR A 18 -27.73 26.84 1.56
N ARG A 19 -27.22 27.60 2.53
CA ARG A 19 -25.78 27.74 2.81
C ARG A 19 -25.41 26.98 4.08
N LEU A 20 -24.37 26.14 4.02
CA LEU A 20 -23.82 25.48 5.22
C LEU A 20 -22.84 26.40 5.96
N SER A 21 -23.40 27.25 6.82
CA SER A 21 -22.62 28.14 7.69
C SER A 21 -21.54 27.36 8.46
N TYR A 22 -20.36 27.98 8.64
CA TYR A 22 -19.25 27.40 9.39
C TYR A 22 -18.81 26.03 8.88
N LYS A 23 -18.60 25.88 7.56
CA LYS A 23 -17.96 24.68 7.01
C LYS A 23 -16.44 24.81 7.01
N LYS A 24 -15.76 23.75 7.45
CA LYS A 24 -14.31 23.62 7.39
C LYS A 24 -13.87 23.43 5.94
N VAL A 25 -12.97 24.29 5.46
CA VAL A 25 -12.48 24.25 4.08
C VAL A 25 -10.95 24.20 4.00
N THR A 26 -10.48 23.72 2.87
CA THR A 26 -9.06 23.74 2.48
C THR A 26 -8.86 24.84 1.46
N LEU A 27 -7.84 25.67 1.68
CA LEU A 27 -7.44 26.72 0.74
C LEU A 27 -6.22 26.25 -0.03
N LYS A 28 -6.21 26.44 -1.35
CA LYS A 28 -5.05 26.19 -2.20
C LYS A 28 -4.71 27.46 -2.96
N PHE A 29 -3.50 27.96 -2.72
CA PHE A 29 -2.89 29.04 -3.49
C PHE A 29 -2.28 28.44 -4.75
N LEU A 30 -2.51 29.10 -5.88
CA LEU A 30 -1.90 28.78 -7.16
C LEU A 30 -1.13 30.02 -7.58
N TYR A 31 0.19 29.91 -7.69
CA TYR A 31 1.07 31.01 -8.08
C TYR A 31 1.35 30.91 -9.59
N ASP A 32 0.28 30.85 -10.36
CA ASP A 32 0.30 30.59 -11.80
C ASP A 32 -0.29 31.80 -12.55
N SER A 33 -0.07 31.89 -13.86
CA SER A 33 -0.75 32.89 -14.70
C SER A 33 -2.28 32.73 -14.65
N ALA A 34 -3.04 33.77 -14.96
CA ALA A 34 -4.51 33.72 -14.89
C ALA A 34 -5.12 32.60 -15.76
N ASP A 35 -4.57 32.38 -16.97
CA ASP A 35 -5.05 31.32 -17.87
C ASP A 35 -4.72 29.92 -17.34
N GLU A 36 -3.53 29.75 -16.75
CA GLU A 36 -3.12 28.50 -16.12
C GLU A 36 -3.95 28.20 -14.87
N PHE A 37 -4.29 29.23 -14.10
CA PHE A 37 -5.21 29.12 -12.97
C PHE A 37 -6.58 28.61 -13.40
N ILE A 38 -7.16 29.19 -14.46
CA ILE A 38 -8.49 28.82 -14.97
C ILE A 38 -8.50 27.34 -15.40
N ASN A 39 -7.55 26.93 -16.25
CA ASN A 39 -7.44 25.54 -16.70
C ASN A 39 -7.33 24.56 -15.53
N LYS A 40 -6.57 24.95 -14.50
CA LYS A 40 -6.37 24.14 -13.30
C LYS A 40 -7.63 24.11 -12.42
N ALA A 41 -8.33 25.24 -12.28
CA ALA A 41 -9.60 25.34 -11.57
C ALA A 41 -10.69 24.49 -12.23
N GLU A 42 -10.81 24.55 -13.56
CA GLU A 42 -11.74 23.74 -14.35
C GLU A 42 -11.54 22.24 -14.12
N SER A 43 -10.28 21.78 -14.12
CA SER A 43 -9.95 20.37 -13.83
C SER A 43 -10.41 19.88 -12.45
N TYR A 44 -10.78 20.79 -11.55
CA TYR A 44 -11.25 20.48 -10.20
C TYR A 44 -12.77 20.59 -10.02
N LEU A 45 -13.49 21.22 -10.96
CA LEU A 45 -14.94 21.32 -10.94
C LEU A 45 -15.60 19.97 -11.17
N ASP A 46 -15.02 19.13 -12.05
CA ASP A 46 -15.49 17.77 -12.36
C ASP A 46 -15.48 16.79 -11.15
N ARG A 47 -14.95 17.21 -10.00
CA ARG A 47 -14.68 16.33 -8.86
C ARG A 47 -15.54 16.60 -7.62
N GLU A 48 -16.52 17.50 -7.70
CA GLU A 48 -17.47 17.89 -6.61
C GLU A 48 -16.83 18.35 -5.27
N VAL A 49 -15.51 18.58 -5.27
CA VAL A 49 -14.76 18.95 -4.06
C VAL A 49 -14.38 20.43 -4.04
N CYS A 50 -14.57 21.17 -5.13
CA CYS A 50 -14.33 22.61 -5.21
C CYS A 50 -15.61 23.37 -4.85
N TYR A 51 -15.52 24.26 -3.86
CA TYR A 51 -16.64 25.13 -3.45
C TYR A 51 -16.59 26.51 -4.12
N GLY A 52 -15.45 26.90 -4.69
CA GLY A 52 -15.35 28.15 -5.45
C GLY A 52 -13.95 28.75 -5.48
N ILE A 53 -13.89 29.99 -5.97
CA ILE A 53 -12.69 30.81 -6.09
C ILE A 53 -12.88 32.07 -5.23
N SER A 54 -11.82 32.51 -4.57
CA SER A 54 -11.71 33.81 -3.92
C SER A 54 -10.47 34.52 -4.41
N GLN A 55 -10.38 35.82 -4.19
CA GLN A 55 -9.16 36.59 -4.46
C GLN A 55 -8.71 37.29 -3.18
N ASN A 56 -7.41 37.28 -2.91
CA ASN A 56 -6.84 38.07 -1.84
C ASN A 56 -6.93 39.57 -2.24
N PRO A 57 -7.60 40.43 -1.46
CA PRO A 57 -7.76 41.84 -1.82
C PRO A 57 -6.43 42.60 -1.85
N ASP A 58 -5.44 42.18 -1.06
CA ASP A 58 -4.14 42.84 -0.93
C ASP A 58 -3.16 42.37 -2.01
N THR A 59 -2.99 41.05 -2.16
CA THR A 59 -2.00 40.48 -3.09
C THR A 59 -2.54 40.26 -4.50
N LYS A 60 -3.87 40.31 -4.68
CA LYS A 60 -4.59 39.95 -5.91
C LYS A 60 -4.45 38.48 -6.33
N ASP A 61 -3.85 37.64 -5.48
CA ASP A 61 -3.73 36.21 -5.73
C ASP A 61 -5.09 35.52 -5.68
N TYR A 62 -5.32 34.62 -6.63
CA TYR A 62 -6.50 33.76 -6.62
C TYR A 62 -6.30 32.55 -5.71
N ILE A 63 -7.37 32.21 -4.98
CA ILE A 63 -7.41 31.14 -3.99
C ILE A 63 -8.55 30.21 -4.36
N LEU A 64 -8.25 28.93 -4.50
CA LEU A 64 -9.28 27.90 -4.63
C LEU A 64 -9.74 27.42 -3.26
N ILE A 65 -11.06 27.29 -3.13
CA ILE A 65 -11.74 26.86 -1.92
C ILE A 65 -12.25 25.45 -2.13
N PHE A 66 -11.80 24.53 -1.29
CA PHE A 66 -12.16 23.12 -1.39
C PHE A 66 -12.88 22.61 -0.14
N SER A 67 -13.71 21.58 -0.33
CA SER A 67 -14.25 20.77 0.75
C SER A 67 -13.14 20.18 1.61
N TYR A 68 -13.46 19.83 2.85
CA TYR A 68 -12.52 19.07 3.67
C TYR A 68 -12.13 17.73 3.02
N ASP A 69 -13.07 17.10 2.31
CA ASP A 69 -12.86 15.83 1.62
C ASP A 69 -11.91 15.94 0.40
N TYR A 70 -11.63 17.15 -0.10
CA TYR A 70 -10.60 17.37 -1.13
C TYR A 70 -9.24 16.78 -0.75
N LEU A 71 -8.84 16.91 0.52
CA LEU A 71 -7.58 16.36 0.99
C LEU A 71 -7.61 14.82 0.97
N LYS A 72 -8.78 14.20 1.16
CA LYS A 72 -8.90 12.74 1.11
C LYS A 72 -8.75 12.18 -0.30
N CYS A 73 -9.10 12.97 -1.32
CA CYS A 73 -9.03 12.58 -2.73
C CYS A 73 -7.69 12.93 -3.40
N ARG A 74 -6.68 13.31 -2.62
CA ARG A 74 -5.36 13.74 -3.10
C ARG A 74 -4.28 12.92 -2.45
N CYS A 75 -3.32 12.46 -3.24
CA CYS A 75 -2.08 11.93 -2.69
C CYS A 75 -1.32 13.05 -1.95
N LYS A 76 -0.97 12.83 -0.67
CA LYS A 76 -0.17 13.80 0.11
C LYS A 76 1.23 13.99 -0.44
N LYS A 77 1.80 12.98 -1.10
CA LYS A 77 3.17 13.03 -1.63
C LYS A 77 3.28 13.82 -2.93
N CYS A 78 2.36 13.62 -3.88
CA CYS A 78 2.48 14.22 -5.21
C CYS A 78 1.30 15.13 -5.62
N GLY A 79 0.23 15.20 -4.82
CA GLY A 79 -0.94 16.03 -5.14
C GLY A 79 -1.81 15.51 -6.28
N ASN A 80 -1.49 14.35 -6.88
CA ASN A 80 -2.36 13.70 -7.87
C ASN A 80 -3.68 13.29 -7.23
N SER A 81 -4.75 13.29 -8.03
CA SER A 81 -6.01 12.71 -7.59
C SER A 81 -5.85 11.24 -7.31
N ASN A 82 -6.35 10.80 -6.18
CA ASN A 82 -6.68 9.42 -5.95
C ASN A 82 -8.14 9.32 -5.48
N ARG A 83 -8.83 8.26 -5.89
CA ARG A 83 -10.20 7.99 -5.44
C ARG A 83 -10.28 7.60 -3.97
N TYR A 84 -9.17 7.11 -3.39
CA TYR A 84 -9.15 6.58 -2.03
C TYR A 84 -7.84 6.91 -1.31
N TYR A 85 -7.95 7.61 -0.17
CA TYR A 85 -6.86 7.90 0.78
C TYR A 85 -5.70 8.78 0.26
N ASN A 86 -4.89 9.29 1.19
CA ASN A 86 -3.78 10.22 0.95
C ASN A 86 -2.56 9.62 0.22
N TRP A 87 -2.79 8.60 -0.58
CA TRP A 87 -1.82 7.75 -1.26
C TRP A 87 -2.13 7.74 -2.76
N CYS A 88 -1.26 7.22 -3.62
CA CYS A 88 -1.61 6.89 -5.01
C CYS A 88 -0.67 5.85 -5.60
N GLN A 89 -1.16 5.10 -6.58
CA GLN A 89 -0.39 4.04 -7.26
C GLN A 89 0.94 4.55 -7.85
N PRO A 90 1.04 5.73 -8.51
CA PRO A 90 2.34 6.25 -8.95
C PRO A 90 3.34 6.47 -7.80
N CYS A 91 2.88 6.95 -6.64
CA CYS A 91 3.74 7.12 -5.47
C CYS A 91 4.13 5.79 -4.82
N GLN A 92 3.27 4.78 -4.90
CA GLN A 92 3.61 3.42 -4.48
C GLN A 92 4.70 2.84 -5.36
N ILE A 93 4.49 2.85 -6.67
CA ILE A 93 5.46 2.38 -7.67
C ILE A 93 6.80 3.09 -7.46
N ASN A 94 6.81 4.42 -7.37
CA ASN A 94 8.04 5.17 -7.12
C ASN A 94 8.73 4.75 -5.80
N TYR A 95 7.97 4.55 -4.71
CA TYR A 95 8.56 4.07 -3.47
C TYR A 95 9.16 2.67 -3.62
N LEU A 96 8.43 1.73 -4.24
CA LEU A 96 8.89 0.36 -4.44
C LEU A 96 10.14 0.33 -5.34
N THR A 97 10.11 1.01 -6.49
CA THR A 97 11.25 1.08 -7.42
C THR A 97 12.51 1.63 -6.75
N ASN A 98 12.40 2.67 -5.92
CA ASN A 98 13.55 3.21 -5.19
C ASN A 98 14.11 2.27 -4.10
N ASN A 99 13.38 1.21 -3.75
CA ASN A 99 13.75 0.27 -2.70
C ASN A 99 13.99 -1.15 -3.23
N PHE A 100 14.01 -1.38 -4.55
CA PHE A 100 14.20 -2.72 -5.13
C PHE A 100 15.44 -3.45 -4.63
N THR A 101 16.51 -2.71 -4.31
CA THR A 101 17.75 -3.27 -3.74
C THR A 101 17.59 -3.85 -2.33
N ASN A 102 16.51 -3.51 -1.61
CA ASN A 102 16.26 -4.04 -0.27
C ASN A 102 15.67 -5.46 -0.29
N TRP A 103 15.19 -5.93 -1.44
CA TRP A 103 14.48 -7.22 -1.58
C TRP A 103 15.19 -8.19 -2.51
N THR A 104 16.52 -8.09 -2.63
CA THR A 104 17.29 -9.03 -3.44
C THR A 104 17.51 -10.34 -2.70
N SER A 105 17.24 -11.43 -3.40
CA SER A 105 17.50 -12.81 -2.98
C SER A 105 18.88 -13.32 -3.41
N GLY A 106 19.58 -12.56 -4.26
CA GLY A 106 20.74 -13.05 -5.00
C GLY A 106 20.38 -14.00 -6.15
N ASN A 107 19.09 -14.21 -6.44
CA ASN A 107 18.60 -14.95 -7.59
C ASN A 107 17.79 -14.02 -8.51
N GLU A 108 18.33 -13.74 -9.69
CA GLU A 108 17.74 -12.82 -10.66
C GLU A 108 16.30 -13.18 -11.04
N ARG A 109 15.98 -14.48 -11.15
CA ARG A 109 14.62 -14.93 -11.49
C ARG A 109 13.61 -14.63 -10.39
N ILE A 110 13.96 -14.83 -9.11
CA ILE A 110 13.11 -14.44 -7.98
C ILE A 110 12.97 -12.93 -7.92
N ASP A 111 14.08 -12.21 -8.04
CA ASP A 111 14.11 -10.76 -7.88
C ASP A 111 13.25 -10.09 -8.96
N ASN A 112 13.35 -10.54 -10.21
CA ASN A 112 12.52 -10.07 -11.31
C ASN A 112 11.03 -10.39 -11.07
N PHE A 113 10.72 -11.60 -10.59
CA PHE A 113 9.35 -11.97 -10.24
C PHE A 113 8.77 -11.05 -9.15
N ILE A 114 9.51 -10.83 -8.06
CA ILE A 114 9.08 -9.95 -6.96
C ILE A 114 8.82 -8.54 -7.49
N GLN A 115 9.76 -7.97 -8.24
CA GLN A 115 9.62 -6.61 -8.80
C GLN A 115 8.41 -6.50 -9.74
N GLU A 116 8.18 -7.48 -10.62
CA GLU A 116 6.99 -7.51 -11.49
C GLU A 116 5.70 -7.47 -10.67
N LYS A 117 5.60 -8.32 -9.63
CA LYS A 117 4.38 -8.36 -8.80
C LYS A 117 4.20 -7.08 -7.98
N GLN A 118 5.29 -6.50 -7.45
CA GLN A 118 5.26 -5.20 -6.77
C GLN A 118 4.75 -4.05 -7.66
N LEU A 119 5.06 -4.08 -8.95
CA LEU A 119 4.61 -3.05 -9.91
C LEU A 119 3.17 -3.25 -10.38
N LYS A 120 2.71 -4.49 -10.45
CA LYS A 120 1.40 -4.86 -11.00
C LYS A 120 0.28 -4.88 -9.96
N TYR A 121 0.57 -5.32 -8.73
CA TYR A 121 -0.45 -5.51 -7.69
C TYR A 121 -0.58 -4.29 -6.79
N ASN A 122 -1.77 -3.69 -6.82
CA ASN A 122 -2.17 -2.66 -5.87
C ASN A 122 -2.73 -3.29 -4.59
N SER A 123 -1.84 -3.85 -3.78
CA SER A 123 -2.15 -4.37 -2.44
C SER A 123 -1.60 -3.42 -1.37
N ASP A 124 -2.31 -3.34 -0.23
CA ASP A 124 -1.82 -2.62 0.95
C ASP A 124 -0.57 -3.28 1.54
N ILE A 125 -0.35 -4.58 1.27
CA ILE A 125 0.82 -5.36 1.72
C ILE A 125 1.74 -5.64 0.54
N VAL A 126 3.04 -5.40 0.74
CA VAL A 126 4.09 -5.61 -0.26
C VAL A 126 4.54 -7.07 -0.26
N PHE A 127 4.49 -7.70 -1.42
CA PHE A 127 5.13 -9.00 -1.64
C PHE A 127 6.65 -8.81 -1.73
N GLU A 128 7.43 -9.55 -0.94
CA GLU A 128 8.87 -9.29 -0.82
C GLU A 128 9.75 -10.53 -0.61
N TRP A 129 11.06 -10.37 -0.81
CA TRP A 129 12.05 -11.34 -0.35
C TRP A 129 12.31 -11.16 1.13
N ILE A 130 12.34 -12.26 1.87
CA ILE A 130 12.49 -12.24 3.33
C ILE A 130 13.69 -13.10 3.72
N PRO A 131 14.78 -12.51 4.24
CA PRO A 131 15.90 -13.27 4.77
C PRO A 131 15.46 -14.24 5.87
N TYR A 132 15.94 -15.48 5.84
CA TYR A 132 15.47 -16.53 6.76
C TYR A 132 15.79 -16.24 8.22
N ASP A 133 16.89 -15.53 8.49
CA ASP A 133 17.29 -15.09 9.83
C ASP A 133 16.31 -14.06 10.44
N LYS A 134 15.30 -13.61 9.70
CA LYS A 134 14.18 -12.81 10.20
C LYS A 134 13.10 -13.63 10.89
N PHE A 135 13.14 -14.96 10.77
CA PHE A 135 12.23 -15.86 11.46
C PHE A 135 12.82 -16.33 12.80
N ILE A 136 11.99 -16.34 13.84
CA ILE A 136 12.28 -16.89 15.17
C ILE A 136 11.13 -17.80 15.60
N ASP A 137 11.33 -18.57 16.68
CA ASP A 137 10.31 -19.47 17.24
C ASP A 137 9.69 -20.40 16.19
N ILE A 138 10.57 -20.99 15.36
CA ILE A 138 10.20 -21.86 14.25
C ILE A 138 9.79 -23.23 14.80
N ASN A 139 8.52 -23.61 14.63
CA ASN A 139 7.95 -24.85 15.17
C ASN A 139 7.10 -25.58 14.10
N GLU A 140 7.34 -26.87 13.88
CA GLU A 140 6.55 -27.67 12.94
C GLU A 140 5.12 -27.92 13.46
N ILE A 141 4.14 -27.87 12.56
CA ILE A 141 2.74 -28.18 12.86
C ILE A 141 2.45 -29.60 12.35
N GLY A 142 2.57 -30.60 13.23
CA GLY A 142 2.20 -31.98 12.92
C GLY A 142 2.83 -32.54 11.63
N GLU A 143 2.20 -33.53 11.02
CA GLU A 143 2.73 -34.22 9.81
C GLU A 143 2.38 -33.50 8.48
N CYS A 144 1.81 -32.29 8.51
CA CYS A 144 1.29 -31.64 7.30
C CYS A 144 2.32 -30.79 6.52
N GLY A 145 3.58 -30.76 6.96
CA GLY A 145 4.65 -30.03 6.26
C GLY A 145 4.50 -28.50 6.31
N LEU A 146 3.76 -28.00 7.30
CA LEU A 146 3.62 -26.58 7.61
C LEU A 146 4.40 -26.28 8.90
N THR A 147 5.04 -25.12 8.94
CA THR A 147 5.83 -24.68 10.11
C THR A 147 5.40 -23.29 10.51
N MET A 148 5.13 -23.06 11.79
CA MET A 148 4.89 -21.72 12.32
C MET A 148 6.21 -21.02 12.61
N ALA A 149 6.25 -19.71 12.41
CA ALA A 149 7.34 -18.87 12.85
C ALA A 149 6.83 -17.48 13.25
N ILE A 150 7.65 -16.73 13.96
CA ILE A 150 7.48 -15.31 14.18
C ILE A 150 8.40 -14.57 13.21
N TRP A 151 7.82 -13.71 12.36
CA TRP A 151 8.57 -12.80 11.49
C TRP A 151 8.88 -11.52 12.25
N LYS A 152 10.16 -11.33 12.64
CA LYS A 152 10.62 -10.18 13.44
C LYS A 152 10.23 -8.84 12.84
N ASP A 153 10.52 -8.65 11.56
CA ASP A 153 10.25 -7.37 10.88
C ASP A 153 8.75 -7.24 10.56
N GLY A 154 8.11 -8.36 10.19
CA GLY A 154 6.72 -8.42 9.76
C GLY A 154 6.47 -7.77 8.39
N PRO A 155 5.24 -7.88 7.85
CA PRO A 155 4.92 -7.43 6.50
C PRO A 155 5.03 -5.91 6.36
N LEU A 156 5.60 -5.46 5.24
CA LEU A 156 5.56 -4.06 4.85
C LEU A 156 4.18 -3.73 4.30
N SER A 157 3.51 -2.76 4.91
CA SER A 157 2.21 -2.30 4.46
C SER A 157 2.07 -0.78 4.50
N TYR A 158 1.16 -0.25 3.69
CA TYR A 158 0.80 1.17 3.75
C TYR A 158 -0.37 1.39 4.71
N ASP A 159 -0.19 2.24 5.73
CA ASP A 159 -1.26 2.62 6.65
C ASP A 159 -2.25 3.59 5.98
N THR A 160 -3.32 3.03 5.44
CA THR A 160 -4.45 3.77 4.87
C THR A 160 -5.37 4.36 5.94
N GLN A 161 -5.47 3.75 7.12
CA GLN A 161 -6.42 4.11 8.16
C GLN A 161 -6.03 5.39 8.89
N TYR A 162 -4.78 5.51 9.33
CA TYR A 162 -4.29 6.67 10.08
C TYR A 162 -3.36 7.58 9.26
N ASN A 163 -3.15 7.25 7.98
CA ASN A 163 -2.27 8.00 7.07
C ASN A 163 -0.82 8.14 7.59
N LYS A 164 -0.31 7.13 8.30
CA LYS A 164 1.06 7.14 8.83
C LYS A 164 2.13 6.77 7.80
N GLY A 165 1.72 6.40 6.59
CA GLY A 165 2.65 6.03 5.52
C GLY A 165 3.01 4.54 5.56
N TRP A 166 4.19 4.22 5.04
CA TRP A 166 4.72 2.86 5.06
C TRP A 166 5.11 2.45 6.47
N MET A 167 4.65 1.28 6.91
CA MET A 167 4.95 0.72 8.23
C MET A 167 5.14 -0.80 8.16
N ARG A 168 5.77 -1.35 9.18
CA ARG A 168 5.81 -2.79 9.42
C ARG A 168 5.20 -3.09 10.78
N ARG A 169 4.38 -4.13 10.84
CA ARG A 169 3.89 -4.66 12.11
C ARG A 169 4.83 -5.78 12.53
N SER A 170 5.74 -5.50 13.45
CA SER A 170 6.78 -6.44 13.88
C SER A 170 6.23 -7.63 14.66
N TYR A 171 6.99 -8.72 14.68
CA TYR A 171 6.71 -9.96 15.42
C TYR A 171 5.37 -10.63 15.03
N GLU A 172 5.06 -10.64 13.73
CA GLU A 172 3.86 -11.29 13.23
C GLU A 172 4.02 -12.80 13.13
N LYS A 173 2.98 -13.53 13.55
CA LYS A 173 2.93 -14.99 13.40
C LYS A 173 2.63 -15.34 11.95
N VAL A 174 3.45 -16.19 11.36
CA VAL A 174 3.34 -16.61 9.97
C VAL A 174 3.46 -18.13 9.84
N THR A 175 2.98 -18.67 8.71
CA THR A 175 3.14 -20.08 8.36
C THR A 175 4.12 -20.19 7.19
N LEU A 176 5.21 -20.90 7.42
CA LEU A 176 6.20 -21.27 6.41
C LEU A 176 5.73 -22.56 5.73
N LYS A 177 5.56 -22.50 4.41
CA LYS A 177 5.28 -23.66 3.56
C LYS A 177 6.51 -23.96 2.72
N PHE A 178 7.12 -25.10 2.97
CA PHE A 178 8.30 -25.52 2.23
C PHE A 178 7.92 -26.05 0.86
N SER A 179 8.66 -25.61 -0.17
CA SER A 179 8.61 -26.23 -1.49
C SER A 179 9.92 -26.97 -1.73
N TYR A 180 9.82 -28.22 -2.17
CA TYR A 180 10.97 -28.97 -2.65
C TYR A 180 11.21 -28.54 -4.08
N ASP A 181 12.29 -27.83 -4.33
CA ASP A 181 12.72 -27.54 -5.69
C ASP A 181 14.16 -28.02 -5.90
N SER A 182 14.41 -28.43 -7.14
CA SER A 182 15.75 -28.70 -7.65
C SER A 182 16.62 -27.46 -7.57
N GLU A 183 17.93 -27.59 -7.85
CA GLU A 183 18.88 -26.48 -7.88
C GLU A 183 18.45 -25.25 -8.68
N ASN A 184 17.53 -25.44 -9.63
CA ASN A 184 17.00 -24.39 -10.48
C ASN A 184 15.54 -24.09 -10.11
N ILE A 185 15.24 -22.80 -9.95
CA ILE A 185 13.89 -22.29 -9.79
C ILE A 185 13.13 -22.54 -11.09
N THR A 186 12.03 -23.30 -11.01
CA THR A 186 11.23 -23.73 -12.16
C THR A 186 10.05 -22.79 -12.41
N ASP A 187 9.45 -22.86 -13.61
CA ASP A 187 8.18 -22.17 -13.88
C ASP A 187 7.05 -22.72 -13.01
N GLU A 188 7.08 -24.01 -12.68
CA GLU A 188 6.12 -24.65 -11.78
C GLU A 188 6.15 -24.00 -10.39
N PHE A 189 7.34 -23.76 -9.85
CA PHE A 189 7.50 -23.04 -8.58
C PHE A 189 6.92 -21.62 -8.64
N ILE A 190 7.28 -20.86 -9.69
CA ILE A 190 6.80 -19.48 -9.86
C ILE A 190 5.28 -19.43 -9.97
N ASN A 191 4.68 -20.31 -10.78
CA ASN A 191 3.23 -20.42 -10.94
C ASN A 191 2.53 -20.76 -9.61
N LYS A 192 3.13 -21.65 -8.81
CA LYS A 192 2.62 -22.00 -7.49
C LYS A 192 2.66 -20.81 -6.53
N VAL A 193 3.77 -20.07 -6.47
CA VAL A 193 3.86 -18.84 -5.65
C VAL A 193 2.84 -17.81 -6.12
N GLU A 194 2.70 -17.61 -7.43
CA GLU A 194 1.72 -16.67 -7.99
C GLU A 194 0.29 -17.05 -7.62
N SER A 195 -0.06 -18.34 -7.61
CA SER A 195 -1.38 -18.80 -7.15
C SER A 195 -1.68 -18.43 -5.70
N PHE A 196 -0.69 -18.55 -4.80
CA PHE A 196 -0.85 -18.18 -3.39
C PHE A 196 -0.94 -16.67 -3.21
N LEU A 197 -0.17 -15.91 -4.01
CA LEU A 197 -0.24 -14.45 -4.02
C LEU A 197 -1.62 -13.96 -4.47
N LEU A 198 -2.16 -14.54 -5.56
CA LEU A 198 -3.49 -14.23 -6.08
C LEU A 198 -4.61 -14.57 -5.08
N ALA A 199 -4.42 -15.61 -4.26
CA ALA A 199 -5.34 -15.98 -3.19
C ALA A 199 -5.24 -15.06 -1.95
N GLY A 200 -4.33 -14.07 -1.94
CA GLY A 200 -4.06 -13.22 -0.78
C GLY A 200 -3.41 -13.98 0.39
N GLN A 201 -2.83 -15.14 0.11
CA GLN A 201 -2.27 -16.05 1.11
C GLN A 201 -0.76 -15.96 1.22
N CYS A 202 -0.07 -15.14 0.41
CA CYS A 202 1.39 -15.09 0.33
C CYS A 202 1.93 -13.69 0.58
N TYR A 203 2.90 -13.56 1.49
CA TYR A 203 3.58 -12.28 1.77
C TYR A 203 4.98 -12.20 1.19
N GLY A 204 5.59 -13.34 0.87
CA GLY A 204 6.94 -13.32 0.35
C GLY A 204 7.54 -14.70 0.12
N ILE A 205 8.80 -14.66 -0.31
CA ILE A 205 9.63 -15.83 -0.55
C ILE A 205 10.85 -15.72 0.37
N SER A 206 11.31 -16.86 0.89
CA SER A 206 12.57 -16.97 1.63
C SER A 206 13.36 -18.19 1.17
N LYS A 207 14.64 -18.23 1.50
CA LYS A 207 15.53 -19.39 1.26
C LYS A 207 16.13 -19.86 2.56
N THR A 208 16.04 -21.17 2.79
CA THR A 208 16.67 -21.83 3.93
C THR A 208 18.20 -21.73 3.86
N PRO A 209 18.88 -21.47 4.98
CA PRO A 209 20.32 -21.58 5.10
C PRO A 209 20.80 -23.02 4.86
N GLU A 210 21.91 -23.19 4.15
CA GLU A 210 22.47 -24.52 3.81
C GLU A 210 22.89 -25.34 5.05
N ASN A 211 23.22 -24.67 6.14
CA ASN A 211 23.71 -25.27 7.38
C ASN A 211 22.61 -25.85 8.29
N ILE A 212 21.33 -25.58 8.02
CA ILE A 212 20.20 -26.13 8.78
C ILE A 212 19.74 -27.49 8.20
N VAL A 213 20.19 -27.86 7.00
CA VAL A 213 19.78 -29.07 6.26
C VAL A 213 20.40 -30.38 6.81
N LYS A 214 20.94 -30.38 8.04
CA LYS A 214 21.73 -31.50 8.54
C LYS A 214 20.95 -32.62 9.23
N ASP A 215 19.75 -32.37 9.75
CA ASP A 215 18.98 -33.41 10.43
C ASP A 215 17.59 -33.54 9.82
N VAL A 216 17.41 -34.64 9.09
CA VAL A 216 16.14 -35.25 8.65
C VAL A 216 15.14 -34.28 8.01
N VAL A 217 15.45 -33.74 6.82
CA VAL A 217 14.58 -33.76 5.62
C VAL A 217 15.43 -33.28 4.43
N ARG A 218 15.51 -34.12 3.39
CA ARG A 218 16.30 -33.90 2.17
C ARG A 218 15.93 -32.57 1.48
N ASN A 219 16.93 -31.72 1.23
CA ASN A 219 16.97 -30.68 0.19
C ASN A 219 15.79 -29.67 0.13
N MET A 220 15.31 -29.15 1.26
CA MET A 220 14.43 -27.97 1.24
C MET A 220 15.26 -26.70 0.98
N ARG A 221 15.02 -26.02 -0.15
CA ARG A 221 15.81 -24.83 -0.56
C ARG A 221 15.00 -23.53 -0.65
N ILE A 222 13.67 -23.56 -0.74
CA ILE A 222 12.84 -22.35 -0.85
C ILE A 222 11.57 -22.47 0.00
N ILE A 223 11.27 -21.41 0.76
CA ILE A 223 10.12 -21.29 1.64
C ILE A 223 9.15 -20.28 1.02
N ILE A 224 7.90 -20.71 0.85
CA ILE A 224 6.78 -19.84 0.55
C ILE A 224 6.16 -19.41 1.87
N ILE A 225 6.06 -18.11 2.11
CA ILE A 225 5.54 -17.59 3.37
C ILE A 225 4.07 -17.30 3.20
N THR A 226 3.26 -18.05 3.92
CA THR A 226 1.80 -18.00 3.82
C THR A 226 1.12 -17.61 5.13
N VAL A 227 -0.09 -17.08 5.02
CA VAL A 227 -0.94 -16.73 6.16
C VAL A 227 -1.87 -17.88 6.51
N LEU A 228 -2.04 -18.12 7.81
CA LEU A 228 -3.23 -18.78 8.35
C LEU A 228 -4.45 -17.88 8.14
N ILE A 229 -5.19 -18.05 7.05
CA ILE A 229 -6.56 -17.55 7.02
C ILE A 229 -7.42 -18.57 7.80
N GLY A 230 -7.67 -18.25 9.07
CA GLY A 230 -8.78 -18.81 9.85
C GLY A 230 -8.78 -20.33 10.06
N VAL A 231 -7.88 -20.83 10.90
CA VAL A 231 -8.19 -22.03 11.68
C VAL A 231 -8.44 -21.56 13.11
N ASN A 232 -9.71 -21.36 13.45
CA ASN A 232 -10.13 -21.23 14.83
C ASN A 232 -9.76 -22.55 15.52
N TYR A 233 -8.68 -22.57 16.29
CA TYR A 233 -8.52 -23.59 17.30
C TYR A 233 -9.53 -23.25 18.39
N VAL A 234 -10.64 -23.98 18.38
CA VAL A 234 -11.44 -24.15 19.60
C VAL A 234 -10.53 -24.88 20.57
N GLU A 235 -10.23 -24.23 21.70
CA GLU A 235 -9.52 -24.83 22.84
C GLU A 235 -10.21 -26.11 23.34
#